data_AF-A0A9N9J180-F1
#
_entry.id   AF-A0A9N9J180-F1
#
_cell.length_a   1.000
_cell.length_b   1.000
_cell.length_c   1.000
_cell.angle_alpha   90.00
_cell.angle_beta   90.00
_cell.angle_gamma   90.00
#
_symmetry.space_group_name_H-M   'P 1'
#
loop_
_entity.id
_entity.type
_entity.pdbx_description
1 polymer ?
#
loop_
_entity_poly.entity_id
_entity_poly.type
_entity_poly.pdbx_seq_one_letter_code
_entity_poly.pdbx_strand_id
1 'polypeptide(L)' 'MVFCQQGQKTYYELITEPITLGPKDNKVIEHSQLPLVKDELSVTLRIYLASHGLDWTSVFHKGGFQ' A
#
# COMPACT_ATOMS: atom_id res chain seq x y z
N MET A 1 -18.75 4.64 9.06
CA MET A 1 -18.91 3.84 7.83
C MET A 1 -18.35 2.46 8.14
N VAL A 2 -19.18 1.41 8.22
CA VAL A 2 -18.76 0.05 8.61
C VAL A 2 -18.89 -0.84 7.38
N PHE A 3 -17.77 -1.36 6.88
CA PHE A 3 -17.75 -2.30 5.77
C PHE A 3 -17.76 -3.73 6.34
N CYS A 4 -18.94 -4.29 6.57
CA CYS A 4 -19.08 -5.73 6.80
C CYS A 4 -18.96 -6.47 5.47
N GLN A 5 -17.85 -7.16 5.22
CA GLN A 5 -17.76 -8.15 4.15
C GLN A 5 -17.79 -9.54 4.78
N GLN A 6 -18.91 -10.23 4.59
CA GLN A 6 -19.15 -11.61 4.95
C GLN A 6 -18.51 -12.52 3.88
N GLY A 7 -17.27 -12.93 4.13
CA GLY A 7 -16.49 -13.82 3.28
C GLY A 7 -15.08 -13.90 3.83
N GLN A 8 -14.42 -15.04 3.70
CA GLN A 8 -13.02 -15.22 4.13
C GLN A 8 -12.15 -14.24 3.33
N LYS A 9 -11.89 -13.05 3.88
CA LYS A 9 -11.06 -12.02 3.25
C LYS A 9 -9.64 -12.57 3.16
N THR A 10 -9.23 -13.01 1.98
CA THR A 10 -7.82 -13.17 1.64
C THR A 10 -7.24 -11.79 1.41
N TYR A 11 -6.83 -11.14 2.50
CA TYR A 11 -6.00 -9.94 2.41
C TYR A 11 -4.53 -10.37 2.42
N TYR A 12 -3.71 -9.68 1.63
CA TYR A 12 -2.28 -9.91 1.56
C TYR A 12 -1.58 -8.65 2.06
N GLU A 13 -0.89 -8.76 3.20
CA GLU A 13 -0.13 -7.65 3.76
C GLU A 13 1.21 -7.53 3.04
N LEU A 14 1.38 -6.44 2.31
CA LEU A 14 2.60 -6.17 1.55
C LEU A 14 3.71 -5.53 2.41
N ILE A 15 3.31 -4.93 3.53
CA ILE A 15 4.19 -4.33 4.53
C ILE A 15 3.69 -4.86 5.87
N THR A 16 4.40 -5.85 6.41
CA THR A 16 4.03 -6.52 7.67
C THR A 16 4.71 -5.91 8.88
N GLU A 17 5.88 -5.28 8.66
CA GLU A 17 6.67 -4.64 9.71
C GLU A 17 6.80 -3.13 9.47
N PRO A 18 7.01 -2.32 10.52
CA PRO A 18 7.29 -0.90 10.37
C PRO A 18 8.51 -0.67 9.48
N ILE A 19 8.38 0.25 8.52
CA ILE A 19 9.47 0.65 7.62
C ILE A 19 9.77 2.13 7.78
N THR A 20 11.03 2.50 7.60
CA THR A 20 11.47 3.89 7.44
C THR A 20 11.95 4.07 6.01
N LEU A 21 11.43 5.09 5.32
CA LEU A 21 11.82 5.44 3.96
C LEU A 21 12.52 6.81 4.00
N GLY A 22 13.78 6.85 3.59
CA GLY A 22 14.50 8.09 3.39
C GLY A 22 14.07 8.83 2.11
N PRO A 23 14.61 10.04 1.85
CA PRO A 23 14.21 10.86 0.69
C PRO A 23 14.41 10.22 -0.68
N LYS A 24 15.27 9.20 -0.77
CA LYS A 24 15.56 8.45 -2.02
C LYS A 24 14.99 7.04 -2.01
N ASP A 25 14.38 6.63 -0.89
CA ASP A 25 13.90 5.26 -0.73
C ASP A 25 12.44 5.20 -1.13
N ASN A 26 12.10 4.25 -1.98
CA ASN A 26 10.74 3.93 -2.35
C ASN A 26 10.53 2.43 -2.19
N LYS A 27 9.40 2.02 -1.60
CA LYS A 27 8.96 0.63 -1.65
C LYS A 27 8.12 0.45 -2.89
N VAL A 28 8.73 -0.08 -3.95
CA VAL A 28 8.01 -0.48 -5.17
C VAL A 28 7.44 -1.88 -4.99
N ILE A 29 6.18 -2.05 -5.35
CA ILE A 29 5.49 -3.34 -5.38
C ILE A 29 5.12 -3.61 -6.82
N GLU A 30 5.75 -4.64 -7.39
CA GLU A 30 5.53 -5.02 -8.78
C GLU A 30 4.17 -5.67 -8.96
N HIS A 31 3.60 -5.55 -10.15
CA HIS A 31 2.31 -6.17 -10.47
C HIS A 31 2.34 -7.70 -10.26
N SER A 32 3.48 -8.34 -10.55
CA SER A 32 3.69 -9.79 -10.34
C SER A 32 3.71 -10.20 -8.87
N GLN A 33 3.89 -9.26 -7.93
CA GLN A 33 3.84 -9.50 -6.49
C GLN A 33 2.44 -9.31 -5.92
N LEU A 34 1.51 -8.77 -6.70
CA LEU A 34 0.11 -8.65 -6.30
C LEU A 34 -0.61 -9.99 -6.52
N PRO A 35 -1.58 -10.35 -5.66
CA PRO A 35 -2.35 -11.56 -5.84
C PRO A 35 -3.12 -11.51 -7.16
N LEU A 36 -3.19 -12.66 -7.85
CA LEU A 36 -3.97 -12.80 -9.07
C LEU A 36 -5.46 -12.66 -8.71
N VAL A 37 -6.10 -11.61 -9.22
CA VAL A 37 -7.55 -11.40 -9.08
C VAL A 37 -8.24 -11.55 -10.43
N LYS A 38 -9.44 -12.13 -10.43
CA LYS A 38 -10.21 -12.38 -11.65
C LYS A 38 -11.02 -11.16 -12.09
N ASP A 39 -11.62 -10.44 -11.13
CA ASP A 39 -12.62 -9.40 -11.41
C ASP A 39 -12.15 -8.02 -10.92
N GLU A 40 -11.85 -7.87 -9.62
CA GLU A 40 -11.46 -6.59 -9.02
C GLU A 40 -10.37 -6.74 -7.95
N LEU A 41 -9.44 -5.79 -7.90
CA LEU A 41 -8.50 -5.60 -6.79
C LEU A 41 -8.81 -4.28 -6.08
N SER A 42 -9.21 -4.36 -4.82
CA SER A 42 -9.28 -3.22 -3.93
C SER A 42 -8.00 -3.14 -3.09
N VAL A 43 -7.31 -1.99 -3.11
CA VAL A 43 -6.12 -1.74 -2.26
C VAL A 43 -6.54 -0.88 -1.08
N THR A 44 -6.25 -1.33 0.13
CA THR A 44 -6.46 -0.55 1.37
C THR A 44 -5.11 -0.18 1.94
N LEU A 45 -4.86 1.13 2.13
CA LEU A 45 -3.65 1.65 2.76
C LEU A 45 -3.99 2.01 4.21
N ARG A 46 -3.41 1.29 5.17
CA ARG A 46 -3.47 1.67 6.59
C ARG A 46 -2.10 2.16 7.02
N ILE A 47 -1.96 3.47 7.16
CA ILE A 47 -0.69 4.11 7.45
C ILE A 47 -0.73 4.65 8.88
N TYR A 48 0.28 4.32 9.68
CA TYR A 48 0.52 4.92 10.98
C TYR A 48 1.85 5.68 10.92
N LEU A 49 1.79 7.00 10.79
CA LEU A 49 2.98 7.86 10.68
C LEU A 49 3.45 8.26 12.07
N ALA A 50 4.63 7.78 12.47
CA ALA A 50 5.29 8.25 13.69
C ALA A 50 5.91 9.65 13.50
N SER A 51 6.41 9.94 12.29
CA SER A 51 6.95 11.22 11.87
C SER A 51 6.92 11.34 10.35
N HIS A 52 7.04 12.56 9.82
CA HIS A 52 7.15 12.84 8.39
C HIS A 52 8.06 14.04 8.15
N GLY A 53 8.68 14.10 6.97
CA GLY A 53 9.42 15.29 6.52
C GLY A 53 8.46 16.37 6.03
N LEU A 54 8.88 17.64 6.11
CA LEU A 54 8.07 18.77 5.64
C LEU A 54 7.79 18.73 4.13
N ASP A 55 8.65 18.06 3.36
CA ASP A 55 8.60 18.03 1.89
C ASP A 55 7.89 16.78 1.32
N TRP A 56 7.13 16.03 2.14
CA TRP A 56 6.38 14.87 1.67
C TRP A 56 5.15 15.28 0.85
N THR A 57 5.17 15.01 -0.46
CA THR A 57 4.08 15.37 -1.40
C THR A 57 3.24 14.17 -1.85
N SER A 58 3.71 12.93 -1.69
CA SER A 58 3.01 11.71 -2.08
C SER A 58 3.36 10.54 -1.17
N VAL A 59 2.36 9.77 -0.75
CA VAL A 59 2.51 8.58 0.12
C VAL A 59 2.22 7.28 -0.64
N PHE A 60 1.37 7.34 -1.66
CA PHE A 60 1.10 6.23 -2.57
C PHE A 60 0.95 6.76 -3.99
N HIS A 61 1.62 6.10 -4.92
CA HIS A 61 1.56 6.39 -6.34
C HIS A 61 1.34 5.09 -7.12
N LYS A 62 0.48 5.14 -8.14
CA LYS A 62 0.24 4.01 -9.05
C LYS A 62 0.97 4.27 -10.36
N GLY A 63 1.86 3.38 -10.74
CA GLY A 63 2.65 3.47 -11.98
C GLY A 63 3.98 4.19 -11.77
N GLY A 64 4.63 4.62 -12.86
CA GLY A 64 5.81 5.49 -12.80
C GLY A 64 5.44 6.95 -13.05
N PHE A 65 6.16 7.89 -12.45
CA PHE A 65 6.31 9.20 -13.07
C PHE A 65 7.24 8.98 -14.27
N GLN A 66 6.68 9.01 -15.49
CA GLN A 66 7.47 9.24 -16.69
C GLN A 66 7.79 10.74 -16.79
#